data_AF-A0AAD8JWZ4-F1
#
_entry.id   AF-A0AAD8JWZ4-F1
#
_cell.length_a   1.000
_cell.length_b   1.000
_cell.length_c   1.000
_cell.angle_alpha   90.00
_cell.angle_beta   90.00
_cell.angle_gamma   90.00
#
_symmetry.space_group_name_H-M   'P 1'
#
loop_
_entity.id
_entity.type
_entity.pdbx_description
1 polymer ?
#
loop_
_entity_poly.entity_id
_entity_poly.type
_entity_poly.pdbx_seq_one_letter_code
_entity_poly.pdbx_strand_id
1 'polypeptide(L)'
;MTEAAIRNKPGMASVKDMPLLQDGPPPGGFAPVRYARRIPSKGPSAVAIFLAAFGAFSWGMYQVGKGNKIRRAIKEEKYAARRAILPMLQAEEDERFVKEWKKYLEEEARIMKDVPGWKVGESVYHSGRWMPPATGELRPESICSSNSPESLSHEVRSQRGRGRVEKDIIDVKEDECHVMRGRGHARDTRWSRLSTRG
;
A
#
# COMPACT_ATOMS: atom_id res chain seq x y z
N MET A 1 -18.80 70.39 -64.96
CA MET A 1 -20.27 70.40 -65.16
C MET A 1 -20.78 69.18 -65.95
N THR A 2 -20.09 68.03 -65.91
CA THR A 2 -20.48 66.81 -66.67
C THR A 2 -21.18 65.76 -65.81
N GLU A 3 -21.02 65.81 -64.48
CA GLU A 3 -21.61 64.84 -63.56
C GLU A 3 -23.15 64.86 -63.57
N ALA A 4 -23.74 66.05 -63.79
CA ALA A 4 -25.18 66.18 -63.97
C ALA A 4 -25.67 65.38 -65.17
N ALA A 5 -24.91 65.34 -66.27
CA ALA A 5 -25.29 64.60 -67.47
C ALA A 5 -25.21 63.07 -67.28
N ILE A 6 -24.30 62.61 -66.42
CA ILE A 6 -24.00 61.18 -66.21
C ILE A 6 -24.99 60.52 -65.23
N ARG A 7 -25.37 61.22 -64.15
CA ARG A 7 -26.26 60.70 -63.09
C ARG A 7 -27.72 61.11 -63.29
N ASN A 8 -28.08 61.50 -64.51
CA ASN A 8 -29.39 62.04 -64.86
C ASN A 8 -30.56 61.13 -64.45
N LYS A 9 -31.57 61.70 -63.77
CA LYS A 9 -32.88 61.10 -63.52
C LYS A 9 -33.95 61.94 -64.24
N PRO A 10 -34.92 61.32 -64.96
CA PRO A 10 -35.98 62.08 -65.63
C PRO A 10 -36.81 62.87 -64.61
N GLY A 11 -36.98 64.18 -64.83
CA GLY A 11 -37.76 65.08 -63.97
C GLY A 11 -36.98 65.85 -62.89
N MET A 12 -35.65 65.89 -62.95
CA MET A 12 -34.81 66.62 -61.99
C MET A 12 -34.85 68.14 -62.24
N ALA A 13 -35.29 68.94 -61.26
CA ALA A 13 -35.37 70.40 -61.37
C ALA A 13 -34.08 71.12 -60.94
N SER A 14 -33.24 70.47 -60.13
CA SER A 14 -32.01 71.04 -59.59
C SER A 14 -30.90 69.99 -59.44
N VAL A 15 -29.65 70.41 -59.50
CA VAL A 15 -28.46 69.56 -59.32
C VAL A 15 -28.44 68.83 -57.95
N LYS A 16 -29.17 69.35 -56.96
CA LYS A 16 -29.26 68.74 -55.61
C LYS A 16 -30.06 67.43 -55.56
N ASP A 17 -30.95 67.21 -56.53
CA ASP A 17 -31.85 66.04 -56.56
C ASP A 17 -31.25 64.85 -57.33
N MET A 18 -29.93 64.89 -57.53
CA MET A 18 -29.18 63.88 -58.25
C MET A 18 -29.18 62.55 -57.46
N PRO A 19 -29.46 61.41 -58.09
CA PRO A 19 -29.46 60.12 -57.42
C PRO A 19 -28.04 59.78 -56.93
N LEU A 20 -27.94 59.53 -55.63
CA LEU A 20 -26.71 59.07 -54.97
C LEU A 20 -26.99 57.71 -54.32
N LEU A 21 -26.65 56.63 -55.03
CA LEU A 21 -26.70 55.27 -54.51
C LEU A 21 -25.29 54.91 -54.03
N GLN A 22 -25.07 54.96 -52.72
CA GLN A 22 -23.82 54.58 -52.07
C GLN A 22 -24.03 53.29 -51.28
N ASP A 23 -22.99 52.46 -51.21
CA ASP A 23 -22.99 51.30 -50.32
C ASP A 23 -23.03 51.80 -48.87
N GLY A 24 -24.15 51.51 -48.20
CA GLY A 24 -24.40 51.91 -46.83
C GLY A 24 -25.02 50.76 -46.04
N PRO A 25 -25.03 50.86 -44.69
CA PRO A 25 -25.78 49.91 -43.90
C PRO A 25 -27.25 49.96 -44.31
N PRO A 26 -27.96 48.82 -44.25
CA PRO A 26 -29.39 48.80 -44.53
C PRO A 26 -30.13 49.77 -43.57
N PRO A 27 -31.26 50.34 -43.98
CA PRO A 27 -32.05 51.19 -43.10
C PRO A 27 -32.51 50.36 -41.89
N GLY A 28 -31.88 50.59 -40.73
CA GLY A 28 -32.05 49.78 -39.51
C GLY A 28 -30.74 49.22 -38.91
N GLY A 29 -29.62 49.30 -39.63
CA GLY A 29 -28.30 48.86 -39.14
C GLY A 29 -28.13 47.33 -39.08
N PHE A 30 -26.96 46.88 -38.59
CA PHE A 30 -26.66 45.47 -38.42
C PHE A 30 -27.08 44.96 -37.03
N ALA A 31 -27.29 43.65 -36.92
CA ALA A 31 -27.55 43.01 -35.63
C ALA A 31 -26.41 43.30 -34.63
N PRO A 32 -26.74 43.49 -33.33
CA PRO A 32 -25.74 43.84 -32.33
C PRO A 32 -24.73 42.70 -32.14
N VAL A 33 -23.50 42.95 -32.58
CA VAL A 33 -22.40 42.00 -32.42
C VAL A 33 -21.94 41.99 -30.96
N ARG A 34 -21.97 40.81 -30.34
CA ARG A 34 -21.58 40.65 -28.94
C ARG A 34 -20.06 40.50 -28.85
N TYR A 35 -19.38 41.55 -28.39
CA TYR A 35 -17.92 41.58 -28.25
C TYR A 35 -17.43 41.19 -26.84
N ALA A 36 -18.31 41.23 -25.83
CA ALA A 36 -17.93 40.96 -24.44
C ALA A 36 -17.81 39.46 -24.14
N ARG A 37 -16.72 39.07 -23.46
CA ARG A 37 -16.50 37.71 -22.94
C ARG A 37 -17.49 37.40 -21.82
N ARG A 38 -18.28 36.33 -21.96
CA ARG A 38 -19.18 35.83 -20.92
C ARG A 38 -18.84 34.39 -20.56
N ILE A 39 -18.09 34.21 -19.47
CA ILE A 39 -17.84 32.89 -18.90
C ILE A 39 -18.79 32.71 -17.71
N PRO A 40 -19.75 31.78 -17.79
CA PRO A 40 -20.66 31.52 -16.68
C PRO A 40 -19.96 30.67 -15.62
N SER A 41 -19.82 31.17 -14.40
CA SER A 41 -19.33 30.41 -13.25
C SER A 41 -20.46 29.56 -12.64
N LYS A 42 -20.76 28.41 -13.26
CA LYS A 42 -21.84 27.48 -12.83
C LYS A 42 -21.36 26.41 -11.84
N GLY A 43 -20.29 26.67 -11.09
CA GLY A 43 -19.76 25.73 -10.11
C GLY A 43 -20.50 25.78 -8.77
N PRO A 44 -20.49 24.69 -7.98
CA PRO A 44 -20.93 24.73 -6.60
C PRO A 44 -20.10 25.76 -5.81
N SER A 45 -20.74 26.41 -4.84
CA SER A 45 -20.05 27.37 -3.98
C SER A 45 -18.93 26.69 -3.18
N ALA A 46 -17.90 27.45 -2.80
CA ALA A 46 -16.77 26.91 -2.05
C ALA A 46 -17.20 26.20 -0.75
N VAL A 47 -18.20 26.75 -0.06
CA VAL A 47 -18.78 26.16 1.15
C VAL A 47 -19.46 24.82 0.85
N ALA A 48 -20.19 24.71 -0.27
CA ALA A 48 -20.83 23.45 -0.67
C ALA A 48 -19.79 22.35 -0.92
N ILE A 49 -18.68 22.67 -1.59
CA ILE A 49 -17.59 21.72 -1.83
C ILE A 49 -16.96 21.28 -0.50
N PHE A 50 -16.70 22.24 0.40
CA PHE A 50 -16.08 21.95 1.69
C PHE A 50 -16.97 21.05 2.56
N LEU A 51 -18.27 21.36 2.68
CA LEU A 51 -19.20 20.55 3.45
C LEU A 51 -19.41 19.16 2.86
N ALA A 52 -19.44 19.03 1.53
CA ALA A 52 -19.52 17.74 0.88
C ALA A 52 -18.27 16.88 1.18
N ALA A 53 -17.08 17.46 1.07
CA ALA A 53 -15.83 16.78 1.38
C ALA A 53 -15.75 16.37 2.86
N PHE A 54 -16.12 17.28 3.77
CA PHE A 54 -16.13 17.00 5.20
C PHE A 54 -17.18 15.95 5.58
N GLY A 55 -18.38 16.01 4.99
CA GLY A 55 -19.42 15.00 5.16
C GLY A 55 -18.99 13.62 4.68
N ALA A 56 -18.39 13.55 3.49
CA ALA A 56 -17.84 12.30 2.96
C ALA A 56 -16.71 11.74 3.83
N PHE A 57 -15.81 12.61 4.32
CA PHE A 57 -14.71 12.21 5.18
C PHE A 57 -15.17 11.70 6.54
N SER A 58 -16.04 12.44 7.22
CA SER A 58 -16.57 12.06 8.54
C SER A 58 -17.35 10.74 8.46
N TRP A 59 -18.19 10.57 7.45
CA TRP A 59 -18.90 9.31 7.20
C TRP A 59 -17.94 8.16 6.84
N GLY A 60 -16.95 8.43 5.98
CA GLY A 60 -15.93 7.44 5.60
C GLY A 60 -15.16 6.93 6.81
N MET A 61 -14.73 7.84 7.69
CA MET A 61 -14.01 7.46 8.92
C MET A 61 -14.89 6.67 9.89
N TYR A 62 -16.17 6.97 9.99
CA TYR A 62 -17.11 6.17 10.77
C TYR A 62 -17.22 4.73 10.25
N GLN A 63 -17.33 4.55 8.94
CA GLN A 63 -17.40 3.21 8.33
C GLN A 63 -16.08 2.43 8.48
N VAL A 64 -14.93 3.11 8.36
CA VAL A 64 -13.62 2.51 8.65
C VAL A 64 -13.54 2.04 10.10
N GLY A 65 -14.07 2.82 11.06
CA GLY A 65 -14.15 2.44 12.47
C GLY A 65 -14.93 1.14 12.68
N LYS A 66 -16.11 1.01 12.04
CA LYS A 66 -16.91 -0.23 12.05
C LYS A 66 -16.15 -1.41 11.45
N GLY A 67 -15.52 -1.21 10.29
CA GLY A 67 -14.72 -2.25 9.63
C GLY A 67 -13.55 -2.72 10.48
N ASN A 68 -12.86 -1.81 11.17
CA ASN A 68 -11.77 -2.14 12.07
C ASN A 68 -12.24 -2.93 13.30
N LYS A 69 -13.43 -2.63 13.84
CA LYS A 69 -14.03 -3.41 14.93
C LYS A 69 -14.28 -4.86 14.50
N ILE A 70 -14.85 -5.06 13.31
CA ILE A 70 -15.09 -6.40 12.75
C ILE A 70 -13.76 -7.14 12.50
N ARG A 71 -12.77 -6.47 11.92
CA ARG A 71 -11.43 -7.07 11.70
C ARG A 71 -10.75 -7.48 13.00
N ARG A 72 -10.92 -6.72 14.10
CA ARG A 72 -10.41 -7.07 15.42
C ARG A 72 -11.08 -8.34 15.95
N ALA A 73 -12.41 -8.44 15.82
CA ALA A 73 -13.15 -9.64 16.24
C ALA A 73 -12.67 -10.90 15.48
N ILE A 74 -12.50 -10.81 14.16
CA ILE A 74 -11.99 -11.94 13.35
C ILE A 74 -10.56 -12.32 13.74
N LYS A 75 -9.70 -11.32 14.02
CA LYS A 75 -8.33 -11.59 14.51
C LYS A 75 -8.34 -12.27 15.87
N GLU A 76 -9.22 -11.83 16.77
CA GLU A 76 -9.37 -12.41 18.09
C GLU A 76 -9.86 -13.86 18.02
N GLU A 77 -10.82 -14.16 17.15
CA GLU A 77 -11.26 -15.52 16.85
C GLU A 77 -10.10 -16.39 16.35
N LYS A 78 -9.30 -15.89 15.39
CA LYS A 78 -8.09 -16.59 14.91
C LYS A 78 -7.08 -16.85 16.03
N TYR A 79 -6.86 -15.89 16.93
CA TYR A 79 -5.97 -16.06 18.07
C TYR A 79 -6.54 -17.02 19.12
N ALA A 80 -7.86 -17.04 19.31
CA ALA A 80 -8.53 -17.99 20.20
C ALA A 80 -8.39 -19.42 19.67
N ALA A 81 -8.64 -19.62 18.37
CA ALA A 81 -8.45 -20.92 17.71
C ALA A 81 -6.99 -21.41 17.84
N ARG A 82 -6.01 -20.52 17.61
CA ARG A 82 -4.59 -20.86 17.80
C ARG A 82 -4.26 -21.23 19.24
N ARG A 83 -4.76 -20.48 20.22
CA ARG A 83 -4.55 -20.77 21.65
C ARG A 83 -5.14 -22.12 22.06
N ALA A 84 -6.28 -22.52 21.46
CA ALA A 84 -6.91 -23.80 21.75
C ALA A 84 -6.09 -25.00 21.28
N ILE A 85 -5.43 -24.90 20.11
CA ILE A 85 -4.62 -26.00 19.56
C ILE A 85 -3.16 -25.99 20.03
N LEU A 86 -2.66 -24.84 20.53
CA LEU A 86 -1.28 -24.66 20.99
C LEU A 86 -0.78 -25.74 21.96
N PRO A 87 -1.50 -26.16 23.01
CA PRO A 87 -0.98 -27.16 23.94
C PRO A 87 -0.72 -28.53 23.28
N MET A 88 -1.51 -28.90 22.27
CA MET A 88 -1.29 -30.15 21.55
C MET A 88 -0.04 -30.08 20.66
N LEU A 89 0.11 -28.98 19.91
CA LEU A 89 1.30 -28.75 19.09
C LEU A 89 2.57 -28.63 19.94
N GLN A 90 2.47 -28.02 21.12
CA GLN A 90 3.60 -27.93 22.05
C GLN A 90 4.00 -29.32 22.56
N ALA A 91 3.04 -30.17 22.91
CA ALA A 91 3.33 -31.53 23.34
C ALA A 91 3.99 -32.38 22.24
N GLU A 92 3.51 -32.27 21.00
CA GLU A 92 4.11 -32.94 19.84
C GLU A 92 5.55 -32.46 19.59
N GLU A 93 5.79 -31.16 19.71
CA GLU A 93 7.13 -30.56 19.57
C GLU A 93 8.06 -31.00 20.71
N ASP A 94 7.57 -31.02 21.95
CA ASP A 94 8.33 -31.48 23.12
C ASP A 94 8.71 -32.96 22.97
N GLU A 95 7.81 -33.81 22.46
CA GLU A 95 8.13 -35.21 22.12
C GLU A 95 9.22 -35.32 21.04
N ARG A 96 9.11 -34.52 19.96
CA ARG A 96 10.12 -34.49 18.89
C ARG A 96 11.47 -34.05 19.45
N PHE A 97 11.47 -33.00 20.27
CA PHE A 97 12.66 -32.44 20.90
C PHE A 97 13.37 -33.48 21.78
N VAL A 98 12.65 -34.16 22.67
CA VAL A 98 13.24 -35.18 23.55
C VAL A 98 13.81 -36.35 22.75
N LYS A 99 13.14 -36.77 21.67
CA LYS A 99 13.64 -37.84 20.78
C LYS A 99 14.96 -37.43 20.12
N GLU A 100 15.06 -36.21 19.62
CA GLU A 100 16.27 -35.72 18.95
C GLU A 100 17.40 -35.45 19.95
N TRP A 101 17.08 -34.90 21.12
CA TRP A 101 18.03 -34.66 22.19
C TRP A 101 18.68 -35.96 22.70
N LYS A 102 17.91 -37.06 22.79
CA LYS A 102 18.46 -38.38 23.13
C LYS A 102 19.48 -38.86 22.11
N LYS A 103 19.19 -38.74 20.81
CA LYS A 103 20.14 -39.09 19.75
C LYS A 103 21.40 -38.24 19.85
N TYR A 104 21.26 -36.94 20.06
CA TYR A 104 22.39 -36.02 20.21
C TYR A 104 23.31 -36.44 21.37
N LEU A 105 22.74 -36.77 22.54
CA LEU A 105 23.50 -37.25 23.69
C LEU A 105 24.18 -38.62 23.44
N GLU A 106 23.53 -39.53 22.71
CA GLU A 106 24.11 -40.81 22.30
C GLU A 106 25.30 -40.61 21.34
N GLU A 107 25.18 -39.67 20.39
CA GLU A 107 26.26 -39.31 19.48
C GLU A 107 27.41 -38.61 20.19
N GLU A 108 27.11 -37.69 21.11
CA GLU A 108 28.09 -37.03 21.97
C GLU A 108 28.88 -38.07 22.78
N ALA A 109 28.19 -39.02 23.43
CA ALA A 109 28.83 -40.09 24.18
C ALA A 109 29.74 -40.97 23.31
N ARG A 110 29.32 -41.25 22.07
CA ARG A 110 30.11 -42.04 21.11
C ARG A 110 31.37 -41.29 20.66
N ILE A 111 31.26 -39.99 20.40
CA ILE A 111 32.36 -39.14 19.90
C ILE A 111 33.35 -38.80 21.02
N MET A 112 32.86 -38.49 22.22
CA MET A 112 33.66 -37.97 23.34
C MET A 112 34.20 -39.04 24.29
N LYS A 113 34.04 -40.33 23.97
CA LYS A 113 34.50 -41.46 24.79
C LYS A 113 36.00 -41.43 25.15
N ASP A 114 36.82 -40.82 24.30
CA ASP A 114 38.28 -40.85 24.41
C ASP A 114 38.87 -39.56 25.04
N VAL A 115 38.03 -38.57 25.39
CA VAL A 115 38.48 -37.28 25.92
C VAL A 115 38.43 -37.27 27.46
N PRO A 116 39.56 -37.08 28.15
CA PRO A 116 39.58 -37.10 29.62
C PRO A 116 38.89 -35.87 30.22
N GLY A 117 38.03 -36.09 31.23
CA GLY A 117 37.33 -35.03 31.96
C GLY A 117 36.02 -34.54 31.32
N TRP A 118 35.62 -35.09 30.17
CA TRP A 118 34.34 -34.75 29.54
C TRP A 118 33.17 -35.50 30.19
N LYS A 119 32.11 -34.79 30.56
CA LYS A 119 30.85 -35.38 31.04
C LYS A 119 29.76 -35.14 30.02
N VAL A 120 29.21 -36.23 29.49
CA VAL A 120 28.13 -36.19 28.49
C VAL A 120 26.89 -35.53 29.09
N GLY A 121 26.31 -34.58 28.36
CA GLY A 121 25.07 -33.91 28.76
C GLY A 121 25.19 -32.97 29.98
N GLU A 122 26.41 -32.57 30.37
CA GLU A 122 26.59 -31.56 31.42
C GLU A 122 26.09 -30.20 30.92
N SER A 123 25.23 -29.55 31.72
CA SER A 123 24.67 -28.26 31.33
C SER A 123 25.73 -27.17 31.37
N VAL A 124 25.90 -26.44 30.26
CA VAL A 124 26.79 -25.26 30.17
C VAL A 124 26.36 -24.14 31.13
N TYR A 125 25.08 -24.10 31.49
CA TYR A 125 24.51 -23.10 32.39
C TYR A 125 24.54 -23.54 33.85
N HIS A 126 24.90 -22.60 34.73
CA HIS A 126 25.04 -22.84 36.17
C HIS A 126 23.74 -22.64 36.97
N SER A 127 22.65 -22.21 36.31
CA SER A 127 21.42 -21.74 36.98
C SER A 127 20.43 -22.86 37.32
N GLY A 128 20.72 -24.12 36.96
CA GLY A 128 19.81 -25.27 37.14
C GLY A 128 18.49 -25.17 36.35
N ARG A 129 18.29 -24.09 35.58
CA ARG A 129 17.12 -23.86 34.73
C ARG A 129 17.40 -24.41 33.34
N TRP A 130 16.43 -25.14 32.80
CA TRP A 130 16.49 -25.57 31.41
C TRP A 130 16.41 -24.36 30.47
N MET A 131 17.31 -24.33 29.48
CA MET A 131 17.34 -23.36 28.41
C MET A 131 17.25 -24.10 27.08
N PRO A 132 16.53 -23.58 26.08
CA PRO A 132 16.54 -24.18 24.75
C PRO A 132 17.97 -24.18 24.20
N PRO A 133 18.41 -25.28 23.56
CA PRO A 133 19.73 -25.39 22.97
C PRO A 133 19.91 -24.37 21.84
N ALA A 134 21.17 -24.08 21.49
CA ALA A 134 21.44 -23.15 20.40
C ALA A 134 20.90 -23.71 19.08
N THR A 135 20.48 -22.82 18.17
CA THR A 135 19.80 -23.19 16.92
C THR A 135 20.53 -24.26 16.07
N GLY A 136 21.86 -24.35 16.18
CA GLY A 136 22.69 -25.32 15.47
C GLY A 136 22.85 -26.69 16.15
N GLU A 137 22.45 -26.85 17.41
CA GLU A 137 22.68 -28.11 18.16
C GLU A 137 21.65 -29.20 17.81
N LEU A 138 20.45 -28.82 17.39
CA LEU A 138 19.35 -29.76 17.11
C LEU A 138 18.83 -29.74 15.67
N ARG A 139 19.26 -28.80 14.83
CA ARG A 139 18.91 -28.81 13.41
C ARG A 139 19.98 -29.56 12.62
N PRO A 140 19.62 -30.58 11.83
CA PRO A 140 20.55 -31.08 10.83
C PRO A 140 20.82 -29.99 9.81
N GLU A 141 22.11 -29.77 9.51
CA GLU A 141 22.62 -28.80 8.52
C GLU A 141 21.99 -28.98 7.12
N SER A 142 21.35 -30.12 6.87
CA SER A 142 20.75 -30.49 5.59
C SER A 142 19.52 -29.68 5.20
N ILE A 143 18.78 -29.05 6.14
CA ILE A 143 17.57 -28.28 5.81
C ILE A 143 17.90 -26.84 5.37
N CYS A 144 19.03 -26.27 5.83
CA CYS A 144 19.47 -24.93 5.44
C CYS A 144 20.46 -24.92 4.27
N SER A 145 21.11 -26.04 3.94
CA SER A 145 21.98 -26.11 2.76
C SER A 145 21.22 -26.03 1.43
N SER A 146 19.89 -26.21 1.41
CA SER A 146 19.06 -26.04 0.21
C SER A 146 18.44 -24.65 0.06
N ASN A 147 18.53 -23.81 1.09
CA ASN A 147 18.00 -22.45 1.11
C ASN A 147 19.11 -21.44 1.37
N SER A 148 20.14 -21.47 0.52
CA SER A 148 21.04 -20.33 0.32
C SER A 148 20.20 -19.09 0.01
N PRO A 149 20.51 -17.90 0.55
CA PRO A 149 19.74 -16.67 0.33
C PRO A 149 19.59 -16.26 -1.16
N GLU A 150 20.38 -16.88 -2.04
CA GLU A 150 20.34 -16.70 -3.48
C GLU A 150 19.11 -17.35 -4.13
N SER A 151 18.67 -18.53 -3.69
CA SER A 151 17.55 -19.27 -4.29
C SER A 151 16.17 -18.68 -3.95
N LEU A 152 15.99 -18.19 -2.72
CA LEU A 152 14.74 -17.57 -2.27
C LEU A 152 14.46 -16.21 -2.95
N SER A 153 15.50 -15.49 -3.37
CA SER A 153 15.35 -14.19 -4.03
C SER A 153 14.73 -14.30 -5.44
N HIS A 154 14.96 -15.42 -6.12
CA HIS A 154 14.41 -15.71 -7.45
C HIS A 154 12.94 -16.13 -7.39
N GLU A 155 12.56 -16.95 -6.40
CA GLU A 155 11.19 -17.41 -6.19
C GLU A 155 10.24 -16.24 -5.82
N VAL A 156 10.68 -15.38 -4.89
CA VAL A 156 9.90 -14.22 -4.41
C VAL A 156 9.75 -13.14 -5.48
N ARG A 157 10.70 -13.02 -6.41
CA ARG A 157 10.63 -12.08 -7.54
C ARG A 157 9.63 -12.53 -8.61
N SER A 158 9.46 -13.84 -8.79
CA SER A 158 8.47 -14.45 -9.69
C SER A 158 7.02 -14.24 -9.20
N GLN A 159 6.80 -14.27 -7.88
CA GLN A 159 5.46 -14.22 -7.28
C GLN A 159 4.90 -12.80 -7.08
N ARG A 160 5.71 -11.76 -7.32
CA ARG A 160 5.35 -10.35 -7.05
C ARG A 160 4.22 -9.78 -7.94
N GLY A 161 3.69 -10.60 -8.85
CA GLY A 161 2.57 -10.28 -9.75
C GLY A 161 1.20 -10.87 -9.37
N ARG A 162 1.07 -11.64 -8.28
CA ARG A 162 -0.22 -12.27 -7.92
C ARG A 162 -0.96 -11.53 -6.81
N GLY A 163 -2.29 -11.72 -6.81
CA GLY A 163 -3.28 -10.89 -6.13
C GLY A 163 -3.14 -10.77 -4.61
N ARG A 164 -3.99 -9.92 -4.02
CA ARG A 164 -3.94 -9.47 -2.62
C ARG A 164 -3.90 -10.60 -1.58
N VAL A 165 -4.53 -11.75 -1.85
CA VAL A 165 -4.56 -12.90 -0.93
C VAL A 165 -3.20 -13.63 -0.86
N GLU A 166 -2.45 -13.64 -1.96
CA GLU A 166 -1.12 -14.27 -2.03
C GLU A 166 -0.06 -13.38 -1.37
N LYS A 167 -0.26 -12.06 -1.40
CA LYS A 167 0.56 -11.12 -0.62
C LYS A 167 0.42 -11.33 0.89
N ASP A 168 -0.79 -11.56 1.40
CA ASP A 168 -0.99 -11.85 2.83
C ASP A 168 -0.32 -13.18 3.25
N ILE A 169 -0.24 -14.16 2.34
CA ILE A 169 0.49 -15.43 2.57
C ILE A 169 2.01 -15.21 2.55
N ILE A 170 2.51 -14.37 1.63
CA ILE A 170 3.93 -14.00 1.54
C ILE A 170 4.36 -13.20 2.78
N ASP A 171 3.55 -12.25 3.24
CA ASP A 171 3.83 -11.44 4.43
C ASP A 171 3.87 -12.31 5.70
N VAL A 172 2.99 -13.32 5.83
CA VAL A 172 3.05 -14.31 6.94
C VAL A 172 4.32 -15.17 6.86
N LYS A 173 4.80 -15.49 5.66
CA LYS A 173 6.01 -16.29 5.44
C LYS A 173 7.28 -15.48 5.68
N GLU A 174 7.27 -14.17 5.38
CA GLU A 174 8.35 -13.23 5.72
C GLU A 174 8.42 -12.99 7.24
N ASP A 175 7.27 -12.86 7.92
CA ASP A 175 7.19 -12.74 9.38
C ASP A 175 7.75 -13.99 10.10
N GLU A 176 7.43 -15.20 9.64
CA GLU A 176 8.01 -16.45 10.17
C GLU A 176 9.53 -16.52 9.94
N CYS A 177 10.00 -16.10 8.77
CA CYS A 177 11.43 -16.07 8.45
C CYS A 177 12.21 -15.02 9.28
N HIS A 178 11.53 -13.94 9.67
CA HIS A 178 12.07 -12.89 10.54
C HIS A 178 12.09 -13.30 12.01
N VAL A 179 11.05 -13.99 12.51
CA VAL A 179 11.03 -14.59 13.85
C VAL A 179 12.10 -15.68 13.97
N MET A 180 12.37 -16.43 12.89
CA MET A 180 13.42 -17.46 12.82
C MET A 180 14.86 -16.92 12.75
N ARG A 181 15.04 -15.66 12.32
CA ARG A 181 16.32 -14.95 12.40
C ARG A 181 16.31 -14.12 13.67
N GLY A 182 16.68 -14.72 14.81
CA GLY A 182 16.83 -14.04 16.10
C GLY A 182 17.79 -12.84 16.04
N ARG A 183 17.35 -11.71 15.46
CA ARG A 183 17.97 -10.40 15.57
C ARG A 183 17.03 -9.54 16.39
N GLY A 184 17.29 -9.52 17.69
CA GLY A 184 16.93 -8.36 18.51
C GLY A 184 17.65 -7.13 17.97
N HIS A 185 17.04 -6.43 17.02
CA HIS A 185 17.32 -5.03 16.78
C HIS A 185 16.14 -4.40 16.04
N ALA A 186 15.49 -3.49 16.74
CA ALA A 186 14.45 -2.61 16.25
C ALA A 186 14.80 -2.03 14.87
N ARG A 187 13.90 -2.22 13.90
CA ARG A 187 13.74 -1.28 12.79
C ARG A 187 12.32 -0.74 12.77
N ASP A 188 12.06 0.00 13.83
CA ASP A 188 10.89 0.86 14.01
C ASP A 188 11.11 2.24 13.33
N THR A 189 11.74 2.28 12.15
CA THR A 189 12.12 3.53 11.47
C THR A 189 11.38 3.81 10.16
N ARG A 190 10.29 3.08 9.87
CA ARG A 190 9.45 3.38 8.69
C ARG A 190 8.10 4.03 9.02
N TRP A 191 7.76 4.24 10.29
CA TRP A 191 6.51 4.90 10.71
C TRP A 191 6.70 6.22 11.49
N SER A 192 7.93 6.63 11.82
CA SER A 192 8.20 7.87 12.55
C SER A 192 8.41 9.12 11.68
N ARG A 193 8.29 9.04 10.34
CA ARG A 193 8.57 10.18 9.44
C ARG A 193 7.34 10.87 8.84
N LEU A 194 6.16 10.70 9.45
CA LEU A 194 4.91 11.37 9.04
C LEU A 194 4.23 12.15 10.18
N SER A 195 4.89 12.33 11.33
CA SER A 195 4.32 13.02 12.52
C SER A 195 5.03 14.32 12.91
N THR A 196 5.99 14.84 12.14
CA THR A 196 6.62 16.15 12.39
C THR A 196 6.65 17.00 11.12
N ARG A 197 5.48 17.55 10.81
CA ARG A 197 5.32 18.84 10.13
C ARG A 197 4.17 19.56 10.82
N GLY A 198 4.49 20.11 11.99
CA GLY A 198 3.96 21.39 12.44
C GLY A 198 4.90 22.47 11.94
#